data_AF-A0A8S3GKK1-F1
#
_entry.id   AF-A0A8S3GKK1-F1
#
_cell.length_a   1.000
_cell.length_b   1.000
_cell.length_c   1.000
_cell.angle_alpha   90.00
_cell.angle_beta   90.00
_cell.angle_gamma   90.00
#
_symmetry.space_group_name_H-M   'P 1'
#
loop_
_entity.id
_entity.type
_entity.pdbx_description
1 polymer ?
#
loop_
_entity_poly.entity_id
_entity_poly.type
_entity_poly.pdbx_seq_one_letter_code
_entity_poly.pdbx_strand_id
1 'polypeptide(L)'
;MLDDEQLYNISVTKENSFYFDNESFLNVDEYQRQEYINSRDASVAESVRLLTYIEQCKSLNLEALLSLHRAALDISMLARPLMETMRLIIYNWKLSEANLLISHMVLNSYPIDNDICTNCAEMKFVELGPFLLTQYQSTLLNSNENQHLRCLTNKKHVLIESTVTYEFVPLPAGLKKERWQSSFYNFLFKCDRLLHFLRQQELSNQDDPFQPILERYLEEEEQISQMCDLNYDMNQRVREVFESIKQMRQENSQKLSQLNESLSLNQVYQIINEFITIPTVKKQIDSIKTSRRLKMVKQECIIPKDSINNIIFASFIDSHR
;
A
#
# COMPACT_ATOMS: atom_id res chain seq x y z
N MET A 1 -29.07 2.96 13.10
CA MET A 1 -28.48 4.24 13.53
C MET A 1 -28.60 4.27 15.04
N LEU A 2 -27.49 4.35 15.75
CA LEU A 2 -27.50 4.59 17.19
C LEU A 2 -27.04 6.04 17.38
N ASP A 3 -27.75 6.79 18.23
CA ASP A 3 -27.59 8.23 18.45
C ASP A 3 -26.19 8.63 18.90
N ASP A 4 -25.74 9.80 18.43
CA ASP A 4 -24.46 10.44 18.77
C ASP A 4 -24.27 10.71 20.28
N GLU A 5 -25.32 10.61 21.10
CA GLU A 5 -25.23 10.72 22.56
C GLU A 5 -24.54 9.52 23.23
N GLN A 6 -24.42 8.35 22.58
CA GLN A 6 -23.73 7.20 23.16
C GLN A 6 -22.20 7.24 22.99
N LEU A 7 -21.69 8.11 22.12
CA LEU A 7 -20.24 8.30 21.88
C LEU A 7 -19.55 9.18 22.94
N TYR A 8 -20.30 9.92 23.76
CA TYR A 8 -19.75 10.89 24.72
C TYR A 8 -19.54 10.38 26.15
N ASN A 9 -19.76 9.10 26.43
CA ASN A 9 -19.75 8.58 27.82
C ASN A 9 -18.51 7.77 28.24
N ILE A 10 -17.39 7.86 27.53
CA ILE A 10 -16.09 7.46 28.10
C ILE A 10 -15.33 8.73 28.46
N SER A 11 -15.67 9.31 29.61
CA SER A 11 -14.85 10.33 30.22
C SER A 11 -13.54 9.69 30.67
N VAL A 12 -12.42 10.10 30.05
CA VAL A 12 -11.09 9.75 30.53
C VAL A 12 -10.86 10.52 31.83
N THR A 13 -11.15 9.87 32.96
CA THR A 13 -10.81 10.38 34.29
C THR A 13 -9.39 9.98 34.66
N LYS A 14 -8.82 10.63 35.68
CA LYS A 14 -7.49 10.30 36.21
C LYS A 14 -7.36 8.84 36.67
N GLU A 15 -8.50 8.22 36.98
CA GLU A 15 -8.65 6.81 37.37
C GLU A 15 -8.55 5.84 36.18
N ASN A 16 -8.77 6.35 34.95
CA ASN A 16 -8.77 5.59 33.69
C ASN A 16 -7.56 5.92 32.80
N SER A 17 -6.56 6.64 33.33
CA SER A 17 -5.33 6.98 32.61
C SER A 17 -4.12 6.30 33.24
N PHE A 18 -3.35 5.59 32.42
CA PHE A 18 -2.10 4.95 32.80
C PHE A 18 -1.05 6.03 33.16
N TYR A 19 -0.93 6.37 34.43
CA TYR A 19 0.20 7.12 34.97
C TYR A 19 1.03 6.20 35.87
N PHE A 20 2.16 5.73 35.35
CA PHE A 20 3.22 5.11 36.15
C PHE A 20 4.19 6.21 36.59
N ASP A 21 3.94 6.84 37.73
CA ASP A 21 4.98 7.63 38.42
C ASP A 21 5.68 6.71 39.43
N ASN A 22 6.84 6.19 39.02
CA ASN A 22 7.66 5.23 39.78
C ASN A 22 8.53 5.86 40.88
N GLU A 23 8.30 7.12 41.27
CA GLU A 23 9.18 7.83 42.20
C GLU A 23 8.48 8.21 43.51
N SER A 24 7.95 7.24 44.26
CA SER A 24 7.55 7.47 45.67
C SER A 24 7.51 6.15 46.46
N PHE A 25 8.61 5.40 46.47
CA PHE A 25 8.72 4.19 47.30
C PHE A 25 9.43 4.53 48.60
N LEU A 26 8.68 4.58 49.71
CA LEU A 26 9.10 4.15 51.06
C LEU A 26 7.91 4.33 52.03
N ASN A 27 7.45 3.19 52.59
CA ASN A 27 6.30 2.96 53.49
C ASN A 27 4.92 2.91 52.81
N VAL A 28 4.55 1.71 52.37
CA VAL A 28 3.26 1.41 51.72
C VAL A 28 2.24 0.99 52.78
N ASP A 29 1.27 1.86 53.05
CA ASP A 29 0.10 1.55 53.86
C ASP A 29 -0.84 0.56 53.13
N GLU A 30 -1.52 -0.30 53.90
CA GLU A 30 -2.52 -1.28 53.44
C GLU A 30 -3.60 -0.64 52.52
N TYR A 31 -3.87 0.64 52.73
CA TYR A 31 -4.75 1.47 51.91
C TYR A 31 -4.27 1.63 50.45
N GLN A 32 -2.99 1.94 50.23
CA GLN A 32 -2.44 2.13 48.87
C GLN A 32 -2.38 0.80 48.10
N ARG A 33 -2.14 -0.31 48.79
CA ARG A 33 -2.21 -1.65 48.20
C ARG A 33 -3.63 -1.98 47.74
N GLN A 34 -4.64 -1.59 48.54
CA GLN A 34 -6.04 -1.78 48.18
C GLN A 34 -6.46 -0.88 47.01
N GLU A 35 -6.00 0.38 46.97
CA GLU A 35 -6.23 1.26 45.81
C GLU A 35 -5.59 0.71 44.52
N TYR A 36 -4.39 0.13 44.61
CA TYR A 36 -3.75 -0.52 43.46
C TYR A 36 -4.57 -1.71 42.94
N ILE A 37 -5.05 -2.57 43.83
CA ILE A 37 -5.91 -3.71 43.44
C ILE A 37 -7.20 -3.21 42.80
N ASN A 38 -7.84 -2.20 43.39
CA ASN A 38 -9.08 -1.63 42.88
C ASN A 38 -8.90 -0.96 41.51
N SER A 39 -7.82 -0.20 41.32
CA SER A 39 -7.50 0.45 40.04
C SER A 39 -7.19 -0.57 38.94
N ARG A 40 -6.43 -1.62 39.27
CA ARG A 40 -6.14 -2.72 38.34
C ARG A 40 -7.41 -3.46 37.94
N ASP A 41 -8.26 -3.81 38.91
CA ASP A 41 -9.47 -4.58 38.64
C ASP A 41 -10.49 -3.75 37.84
N ALA A 42 -10.57 -2.43 38.08
CA ALA A 42 -11.35 -1.51 37.27
C ALA A 42 -10.82 -1.41 35.82
N SER A 43 -9.50 -1.30 35.65
CA SER A 43 -8.86 -1.26 34.33
C SER A 43 -9.06 -2.55 33.53
N VAL A 44 -8.95 -3.71 34.18
CA VAL A 44 -9.23 -5.02 33.58
C VAL A 44 -10.71 -5.13 33.21
N ALA A 45 -11.63 -4.71 34.10
CA ALA A 45 -13.06 -4.72 33.82
C ALA A 45 -13.42 -3.83 32.61
N GLU A 46 -12.81 -2.65 32.51
CA GLU A 46 -13.04 -1.72 31.39
C GLU A 46 -12.45 -2.26 30.07
N SER A 47 -11.28 -2.89 30.14
CA SER A 47 -10.67 -3.57 28.98
C SER A 47 -11.53 -4.74 28.50
N VAL A 48 -12.07 -5.55 29.42
CA VAL A 48 -13.01 -6.64 29.11
C VAL A 48 -14.31 -6.07 28.54
N ARG A 49 -14.81 -4.95 29.06
CA ARG A 49 -16.00 -4.27 28.54
C ARG A 49 -15.78 -3.78 27.12
N LEU A 50 -14.62 -3.19 26.82
CA LEU A 50 -14.24 -2.77 25.47
C LEU A 50 -14.11 -3.96 24.51
N LEU A 51 -13.44 -5.04 24.92
CA LEU A 51 -13.31 -6.25 24.11
C LEU A 51 -14.67 -6.90 23.85
N THR A 52 -15.52 -6.99 24.86
CA THR A 52 -16.89 -7.50 24.73
C THR A 52 -17.72 -6.60 23.81
N TYR A 53 -17.57 -5.28 23.91
CA TYR A 53 -18.20 -4.32 22.99
C TYR A 53 -17.71 -4.54 21.56
N ILE A 54 -16.41 -4.70 21.33
CA ILE A 54 -15.82 -5.00 20.02
C ILE A 54 -16.34 -6.34 19.46
N GLU A 55 -16.44 -7.38 20.29
CA GLU A 55 -17.01 -8.69 19.90
C GLU A 55 -18.51 -8.61 19.57
N GLN A 56 -19.26 -7.78 20.31
CA GLN A 56 -20.70 -7.57 20.11
C GLN A 56 -21.02 -6.63 18.94
N CYS A 57 -20.10 -5.72 18.61
CA CYS A 57 -20.11 -5.01 17.34
C CYS A 57 -19.97 -6.06 16.23
N LYS A 58 -21.10 -6.56 15.70
CA LYS A 58 -21.18 -7.34 14.46
C LYS A 58 -20.13 -6.79 13.52
N SER A 59 -19.11 -7.61 13.22
CA SER A 59 -17.93 -7.27 12.40
C SER A 59 -18.26 -6.05 11.55
N LEU A 60 -17.81 -4.86 11.96
CA LEU A 60 -18.05 -3.63 11.20
C LEU A 60 -17.70 -4.01 9.77
N ASN A 61 -18.70 -4.06 8.90
CA ASN A 61 -18.49 -4.47 7.53
C ASN A 61 -17.82 -3.28 6.86
N LEU A 62 -16.52 -3.13 7.13
CA LEU A 62 -15.66 -2.08 6.62
C LEU A 62 -15.64 -2.11 5.09
N GLU A 63 -15.97 -3.26 4.49
CA GLU A 63 -16.17 -3.43 3.04
C GLU A 63 -17.49 -2.82 2.53
N ALA A 64 -18.49 -2.62 3.39
CA ALA A 64 -19.79 -2.03 3.03
C ALA A 64 -19.85 -0.50 3.19
N LEU A 65 -18.87 0.12 3.85
CA LEU A 65 -18.83 1.56 4.07
C LEU A 65 -18.23 2.29 2.86
N LEU A 66 -19.07 2.50 1.84
CA LEU A 66 -18.78 3.40 0.73
C LEU A 66 -18.66 4.84 1.27
N SER A 67 -17.42 5.31 1.46
CA SER A 67 -17.15 6.68 1.91
C SER A 67 -16.09 7.35 1.03
N LEU A 68 -16.06 8.69 1.08
CA LEU A 68 -15.06 9.53 0.42
C LEU A 68 -13.64 9.18 0.88
N HIS A 69 -13.45 9.08 2.20
CA HIS A 69 -12.15 8.73 2.80
C HIS A 69 -11.69 7.33 2.37
N ARG A 70 -12.60 6.35 2.38
CA ARG A 70 -12.30 4.99 1.91
C ARG A 70 -11.89 4.97 0.44
N ALA A 71 -12.60 5.70 -0.42
CA ALA A 71 -12.25 5.80 -1.84
C ALA A 71 -10.86 6.40 -2.04
N ALA A 72 -10.49 7.44 -1.28
CA ALA A 72 -9.15 8.02 -1.35
C ALA A 72 -8.04 7.03 -0.96
N LEU A 73 -8.27 6.24 0.09
CA LEU A 73 -7.35 5.18 0.51
C LEU A 73 -7.25 4.06 -0.55
N ASP A 74 -8.38 3.62 -1.11
CA ASP A 74 -8.41 2.59 -2.14
C ASP A 74 -7.71 3.05 -3.44
N ILE A 75 -7.88 4.31 -3.85
CA ILE A 75 -7.17 4.89 -5.00
C ILE A 75 -5.66 4.93 -4.73
N SER A 76 -5.25 5.36 -3.54
CA SER A 76 -3.84 5.42 -3.15
C SER A 76 -3.20 4.03 -3.11
N MET A 77 -3.91 3.03 -2.57
CA MET A 77 -3.49 1.63 -2.57
C MET A 77 -3.38 1.06 -3.99
N LEU A 78 -4.25 1.47 -4.90
CA LEU A 78 -4.24 1.04 -6.30
C LEU A 78 -3.13 1.68 -7.13
N ALA A 79 -2.55 2.81 -6.71
CA ALA A 79 -1.64 3.60 -7.53
C ALA A 79 -0.50 2.76 -8.12
N ARG A 80 0.25 2.03 -7.29
CA ARG A 80 1.35 1.18 -7.76
C ARG A 80 0.89 -0.01 -8.60
N PRO A 81 -0.11 -0.83 -8.17
CA PRO A 81 -0.67 -1.89 -9.02
C PRO A 81 -1.13 -1.43 -10.40
N LEU A 82 -1.73 -0.23 -10.48
CA LEU A 82 -2.19 0.35 -11.74
C LEU A 82 -1.04 0.80 -12.63
N MET A 83 -0.02 1.46 -12.07
CA MET A 83 1.14 1.89 -12.83
C MET A 83 1.98 0.71 -13.33
N GLU A 84 2.16 -0.34 -12.54
CA GLU A 84 2.81 -1.59 -12.97
C GLU A 84 2.02 -2.28 -14.11
N THR A 85 0.69 -2.30 -13.99
CA THR A 85 -0.18 -2.85 -15.05
C THR A 85 -0.09 -2.02 -16.32
N MET A 86 -0.04 -0.68 -16.20
CA MET A 86 0.16 0.21 -17.34
C MET A 86 1.52 -0.03 -18.02
N ARG A 87 2.60 -0.17 -17.25
CA ARG A 87 3.93 -0.52 -17.75
C ARG A 87 3.92 -1.85 -18.53
N LEU A 88 3.24 -2.86 -18.00
CA LEU A 88 3.03 -4.15 -18.69
C LEU A 88 2.26 -4.00 -20.01
N ILE A 89 1.23 -3.14 -20.04
CA ILE A 89 0.47 -2.85 -21.28
C ILE A 89 1.40 -2.22 -22.33
N ILE A 90 2.28 -1.30 -21.93
CA ILE A 90 3.24 -0.65 -22.85
C ILE A 90 4.24 -1.66 -23.41
N TYR A 91 4.82 -2.53 -22.59
CA TYR A 91 5.73 -3.58 -23.09
C TYR A 91 5.04 -4.49 -24.10
N ASN A 92 3.84 -4.97 -23.78
CA ASN A 92 3.06 -5.83 -24.70
C ASN A 92 2.63 -5.10 -25.97
N TRP A 93 2.32 -3.80 -25.89
CA TRP A 93 2.07 -2.98 -27.06
C TRP A 93 3.29 -2.96 -27.98
N LYS A 94 4.49 -2.68 -27.45
CA LYS A 94 5.71 -2.61 -28.26
C LYS A 94 6.13 -3.96 -28.84
N LEU A 95 5.96 -5.05 -28.10
CA LEU A 95 6.12 -6.41 -28.63
C LEU A 95 5.19 -6.68 -29.82
N SER A 96 3.92 -6.29 -29.68
CA SER A 96 2.94 -6.44 -30.75
C SER A 96 3.27 -5.58 -31.98
N GLU A 97 3.80 -4.38 -31.80
CA GLU A 97 4.25 -3.52 -32.91
C GLU A 97 5.46 -4.10 -33.65
N ALA A 98 6.35 -4.77 -32.94
CA ALA A 98 7.53 -5.42 -33.50
C ALA A 98 7.22 -6.75 -34.20
N ASN A 99 5.97 -7.21 -34.22
CA ASN A 99 5.55 -8.51 -34.79
C ASN A 99 6.31 -9.72 -34.21
N LEU A 100 6.75 -9.63 -32.96
CA LEU A 100 7.41 -10.74 -32.26
C LEU A 100 6.33 -11.73 -31.79
N LEU A 101 5.95 -12.65 -32.68
CA LEU A 101 4.81 -13.58 -32.58
C LEU A 101 4.87 -14.62 -31.44
N ILE A 102 5.90 -14.61 -30.59
CA ILE A 102 6.27 -15.79 -29.81
C ILE A 102 5.69 -15.76 -28.38
N SER A 103 5.36 -14.60 -27.82
CA SER A 103 4.94 -14.55 -26.41
C SER A 103 4.38 -13.19 -25.99
N HIS A 104 3.46 -13.18 -25.01
CA HIS A 104 3.11 -11.97 -24.26
C HIS A 104 3.84 -11.98 -22.93
N MET A 105 4.19 -10.77 -22.48
CA MET A 105 4.71 -10.57 -21.14
C MET A 105 3.53 -10.62 -20.15
N VAL A 106 3.71 -11.38 -19.08
CA VAL A 106 2.82 -11.35 -17.91
C VAL A 106 3.60 -10.94 -16.69
N LEU A 107 2.85 -10.50 -15.68
CA LEU A 107 3.37 -10.00 -14.41
C LEU A 107 2.97 -10.96 -13.29
N ASN A 108 3.97 -11.37 -12.53
CA ASN A 108 3.81 -12.08 -11.27
C ASN A 108 4.19 -11.17 -10.11
N SER A 109 3.43 -11.26 -9.02
CA SER A 109 3.63 -10.45 -7.82
C SER A 109 3.80 -11.35 -6.62
N TYR A 110 4.73 -10.98 -5.73
CA TYR A 110 5.01 -11.72 -4.51
C TYR A 110 4.98 -10.78 -3.30
N PRO A 111 4.49 -11.26 -2.14
CA PRO A 111 4.48 -10.48 -0.92
C PRO A 111 5.92 -10.21 -0.44
N ILE A 112 6.13 -9.05 0.18
CA ILE A 112 7.37 -8.71 0.88
C ILE A 112 7.08 -8.65 2.37
N ASP A 113 7.99 -9.20 3.16
CA ASP A 113 7.83 -9.32 4.61
C ASP A 113 8.49 -8.17 5.40
N ASN A 114 9.28 -7.34 4.73
CA ASN A 114 9.98 -6.16 5.27
C ASN A 114 9.52 -4.87 4.56
N ASP A 115 9.68 -3.72 5.22
CA ASP A 115 9.46 -2.43 4.58
C ASP A 115 10.66 -2.05 3.71
N ILE A 116 10.42 -1.82 2.42
CA ILE A 116 11.43 -1.46 1.43
C ILE A 116 10.84 -0.35 0.56
N CYS A 117 11.65 0.64 0.20
CA CYS A 117 11.28 1.64 -0.81
C CYS A 117 12.27 1.61 -1.98
N THR A 118 11.94 2.31 -3.06
CA THR A 118 12.80 2.40 -4.27
C THR A 118 14.20 2.94 -4.01
N ASN A 119 14.42 3.67 -2.91
CA ASN A 119 15.74 4.15 -2.50
C ASN A 119 16.53 3.12 -1.66
N CYS A 120 15.84 2.32 -0.85
CA CYS A 120 16.47 1.30 0.00
C CYS A 120 16.69 -0.03 -0.73
N ALA A 121 15.99 -0.27 -1.83
CA ALA A 121 16.11 -1.50 -2.60
C ALA A 121 17.38 -1.53 -3.44
N GLU A 122 18.00 -2.71 -3.55
CA GLU A 122 18.99 -2.97 -4.60
C GLU A 122 18.26 -3.03 -5.93
N MET A 123 18.69 -2.21 -6.89
CA MET A 123 18.12 -2.17 -8.23
C MET A 123 19.02 -2.95 -9.18
N LYS A 124 18.44 -3.94 -9.88
CA LYS A 124 19.13 -4.72 -10.91
C LYS A 124 18.41 -4.60 -12.24
N PHE A 125 19.19 -4.60 -13.32
CA PHE A 125 18.67 -4.70 -14.67
C PHE A 125 18.69 -6.17 -15.11
N VAL A 126 17.53 -6.67 -15.53
CA VAL A 126 17.34 -8.06 -15.92
C VAL A 126 16.88 -8.10 -17.37
N GLU A 127 17.60 -8.85 -18.19
CA GLU A 127 17.22 -9.07 -19.58
C GLU A 127 16.08 -10.08 -19.66
N LEU A 128 15.00 -9.69 -20.33
CA LEU A 128 13.84 -10.53 -20.60
C LEU A 128 13.43 -10.39 -22.07
N GLY A 129 13.89 -11.34 -22.89
CA GLY A 129 13.71 -11.30 -24.34
C GLY A 129 14.31 -10.00 -24.92
N PRO A 130 13.55 -9.19 -25.68
CA PRO A 130 14.07 -7.98 -26.30
C PRO A 130 14.10 -6.76 -25.35
N PHE A 131 13.80 -6.93 -24.07
CA PHE A 131 13.78 -5.85 -23.09
C PHE A 131 14.82 -6.05 -22.00
N LEU A 132 15.39 -4.94 -21.55
CA LEU A 132 16.00 -4.83 -20.24
C LEU A 132 14.97 -4.22 -19.28
N LEU A 133 14.79 -4.84 -18.11
CA LEU A 133 13.77 -4.47 -17.12
C LEU A 133 14.41 -4.18 -15.77
N THR A 134 13.82 -3.25 -15.02
CA THR A 134 14.23 -2.98 -13.63
C THR A 134 13.60 -3.99 -12.68
N GLN A 135 14.42 -4.64 -11.87
CA GLN A 135 13.97 -5.47 -10.75
C GLN A 135 14.54 -4.94 -9.44
N TYR A 136 13.66 -4.82 -8.44
CA TYR A 136 14.01 -4.45 -7.08
C TYR A 136 14.23 -5.70 -6.22
N GLN A 137 15.36 -5.76 -5.53
CA GLN A 137 15.70 -6.81 -4.58
C GLN A 137 15.91 -6.21 -3.18
N SER A 138 15.57 -6.99 -2.15
CA SER A 138 15.95 -6.65 -0.79
C SER A 138 17.46 -6.79 -0.66
N THR A 139 18.13 -5.73 -0.22
CA THR A 139 19.53 -5.78 0.20
C THR A 139 19.65 -6.67 1.44
N LEU A 140 19.99 -7.94 1.24
CA LEU A 140 20.33 -8.88 2.33
C LEU A 140 21.66 -8.55 3.01
N LEU A 141 22.40 -7.55 2.52
CA LEU A 141 23.72 -7.19 3.03
C LEU A 141 23.59 -6.34 4.30
N ASN A 142 23.64 -7.05 5.43
CA ASN A 142 23.97 -6.58 6.78
C ASN A 142 23.00 -5.58 7.42
N SER A 143 22.05 -6.09 8.22
CA SER A 143 21.96 -5.79 9.66
C SER A 143 20.60 -6.20 10.23
N ASN A 144 20.60 -6.60 11.50
CA ASN A 144 19.42 -6.80 12.35
C ASN A 144 18.61 -5.52 12.62
N GLU A 145 18.68 -4.51 11.74
CA GLU A 145 17.99 -3.23 11.88
C GLU A 145 17.19 -2.97 10.60
N ASN A 146 15.88 -2.72 10.73
CA ASN A 146 15.01 -2.32 9.63
C ASN A 146 15.58 -1.05 8.96
N GLN A 147 16.34 -1.22 7.87
CA GLN A 147 17.02 -0.13 7.15
C GLN A 147 16.04 0.98 6.70
N HIS A 148 14.75 0.66 6.54
CA HIS A 148 13.72 1.63 6.20
C HIS A 148 13.35 2.60 7.34
N LEU A 149 13.56 2.25 8.63
CA LEU A 149 13.28 3.15 9.77
C LEU A 149 14.11 4.44 9.71
N ARG A 150 15.28 4.41 9.06
CA ARG A 150 16.18 5.55 8.88
C ARG A 150 16.14 6.16 7.48
N CYS A 151 15.23 5.69 6.62
CA CYS A 151 15.07 6.26 5.28
C CYS A 151 14.49 7.66 5.41
N LEU A 152 15.23 8.68 4.95
CA LEU A 152 14.69 10.02 4.77
C LEU A 152 13.52 9.92 3.78
N THR A 153 12.30 10.10 4.27
CA THR A 153 11.07 10.14 3.47
C THR A 153 11.08 11.42 2.63
N ASN A 154 11.82 11.40 1.53
CA ASN A 154 11.67 12.40 0.49
C ASN A 154 10.46 12.00 -0.38
N LYS A 155 9.72 12.99 -0.88
CA LYS A 155 8.50 12.85 -1.70
C LYS A 155 8.67 12.01 -2.98
N LYS A 156 9.91 11.64 -3.33
CA LYS A 156 10.26 10.86 -4.53
C LYS A 156 10.35 9.35 -4.29
N HIS A 157 10.30 8.88 -3.04
CA HIS A 157 10.47 7.46 -2.74
C HIS A 157 9.13 6.74 -2.74
N VAL A 158 9.04 5.65 -3.49
CA VAL A 158 7.82 4.82 -3.58
C VAL A 158 8.01 3.61 -2.68
N LEU A 159 7.04 3.36 -1.80
CA LEU A 159 7.00 2.15 -0.98
C LEU A 159 6.80 0.91 -1.85
N ILE A 160 7.61 -0.12 -1.62
CA ILE A 160 7.54 -1.39 -2.31
C ILE A 160 6.78 -2.38 -1.41
N GLU A 161 5.47 -2.49 -1.62
CA GLU A 161 4.61 -3.38 -0.82
C GLU A 161 4.55 -4.82 -1.34
N SER A 162 4.93 -5.02 -2.60
CA SER A 162 5.09 -6.31 -3.28
C SER A 162 6.24 -6.26 -4.28
N THR A 163 6.94 -7.38 -4.48
CA THR A 163 7.89 -7.52 -5.58
C THR A 163 7.14 -7.94 -6.84
N VAL A 164 7.70 -7.54 -7.98
CA VAL A 164 7.13 -7.78 -9.30
C VAL A 164 8.20 -8.45 -10.15
N THR A 165 7.81 -9.47 -10.89
CA THR A 165 8.65 -10.14 -11.89
C THR A 165 7.84 -10.31 -13.16
N TYR A 166 8.55 -10.31 -14.29
CA TYR A 166 7.95 -10.48 -15.60
C TYR A 166 8.40 -11.80 -16.21
N GLU A 167 7.51 -12.44 -16.96
CA GLU A 167 7.82 -13.66 -17.71
C GLU A 167 7.10 -13.65 -19.06
N PHE A 168 7.64 -14.40 -20.01
CA PHE A 168 7.00 -14.62 -21.30
C PHE A 168 6.17 -15.89 -21.28
N VAL A 169 4.91 -15.75 -21.69
CA VAL A 169 3.98 -16.87 -21.85
C VAL A 169 3.46 -16.93 -23.29
N PRO A 170 3.19 -18.14 -23.82
CA PRO A 170 2.65 -18.30 -25.17
C PRO A 170 1.35 -17.49 -25.35
N LEU A 171 1.23 -16.79 -26.48
CA LEU A 171 0.05 -15.99 -26.79
C LEU A 171 -1.16 -16.90 -27.07
N PRO A 172 -2.35 -16.63 -26.50
CA PRO A 172 -3.59 -17.02 -27.16
C PRO A 172 -3.70 -16.22 -28.47
N ALA A 173 -4.05 -16.87 -29.58
CA ALA A 173 -4.10 -16.24 -30.89
C ALA A 173 -4.97 -14.95 -30.90
N GLY A 174 -4.47 -13.86 -31.50
CA GLY A 174 -5.35 -12.82 -32.07
C GLY A 174 -5.44 -11.43 -31.40
N LEU A 175 -4.49 -11.00 -30.55
CA LEU A 175 -4.48 -9.60 -30.07
C LEU A 175 -3.88 -8.67 -31.13
N LYS A 176 -4.73 -7.87 -31.79
CA LYS A 176 -4.32 -6.86 -32.80
C LYS A 176 -3.71 -5.62 -32.15
N LYS A 177 -2.73 -5.00 -32.82
CA LYS A 177 -2.04 -3.75 -32.41
C LYS A 177 -2.97 -2.65 -31.90
N GLU A 178 -4.06 -2.37 -32.62
CA GLU A 178 -5.07 -1.34 -32.29
C GLU A 178 -5.71 -1.54 -30.91
N ARG A 179 -5.76 -2.79 -30.44
CA ARG A 179 -6.33 -3.13 -29.14
C ARG A 179 -5.42 -2.72 -27.98
N TRP A 180 -4.10 -2.75 -28.15
CA TRP A 180 -3.16 -2.38 -27.09
C TRP A 180 -3.13 -0.88 -26.86
N GLN A 181 -3.02 -0.11 -27.93
CA GLN A 181 -3.02 1.35 -27.86
C GLN A 181 -4.33 1.88 -27.27
N SER A 182 -5.48 1.39 -27.75
CA SER A 182 -6.79 1.76 -27.17
C SER A 182 -6.94 1.31 -25.72
N SER A 183 -6.46 0.12 -25.36
CA SER A 183 -6.46 -0.36 -23.97
C SER A 183 -5.64 0.56 -23.06
N PHE A 184 -4.45 0.98 -23.52
CA PHE A 184 -3.58 1.91 -22.79
C PHE A 184 -4.25 3.26 -22.57
N TYR A 185 -4.77 3.91 -23.63
CA TYR A 185 -5.45 5.21 -23.49
C TYR A 185 -6.67 5.13 -22.58
N ASN A 186 -7.50 4.10 -22.73
CA ASN A 186 -8.68 3.91 -21.88
C ASN A 186 -8.28 3.65 -20.41
N PHE A 187 -7.20 2.89 -20.18
CA PHE A 187 -6.68 2.63 -18.86
C PHE A 187 -6.18 3.92 -18.20
N LEU A 188 -5.33 4.69 -18.89
CA LEU A 188 -4.79 5.95 -18.40
C LEU A 188 -5.88 6.98 -18.10
N PHE A 189 -6.86 7.11 -19.01
CA PHE A 189 -8.00 8.03 -18.80
C PHE A 189 -8.81 7.67 -17.54
N LYS A 190 -9.01 6.38 -17.25
CA LYS A 190 -9.67 5.94 -16.01
C LYS A 190 -8.84 6.28 -14.77
N CYS A 191 -7.51 6.15 -14.82
CA CYS A 191 -6.63 6.61 -13.73
C CYS A 191 -6.76 8.13 -13.51
N ASP A 192 -6.78 8.92 -14.59
CA ASP A 192 -6.93 10.37 -14.50
C ASP A 192 -8.33 10.79 -14.02
N ARG A 193 -9.38 10.01 -14.29
CA ARG A 193 -10.71 10.18 -13.68
C ARG A 193 -10.66 10.00 -12.16
N LEU A 194 -9.97 8.97 -11.66
CA LEU A 194 -9.80 8.78 -10.21
C LEU A 194 -9.05 9.95 -9.57
N LEU A 195 -7.99 10.43 -10.21
CA LEU A 195 -7.26 11.62 -9.77
C LEU A 195 -8.14 12.88 -9.78
N HIS A 196 -8.93 13.07 -10.84
CA HIS A 196 -9.86 14.19 -10.95
C HIS A 196 -10.88 14.18 -9.82
N PHE A 197 -11.43 13.01 -9.47
CA PHE A 197 -12.28 12.86 -8.28
C PHE A 197 -11.57 13.30 -6.99
N LEU A 198 -10.32 12.87 -6.75
CA LEU A 198 -9.56 13.29 -5.56
C LEU A 198 -9.37 14.81 -5.48
N ARG A 199 -9.15 15.46 -6.63
CA ARG A 199 -9.03 16.92 -6.73
C ARG A 199 -10.35 17.62 -6.44
N GLN A 200 -11.46 17.11 -6.97
CA GLN A 200 -12.81 17.67 -6.76
C GLN A 200 -13.24 17.67 -5.30
N GLN A 201 -12.81 16.66 -4.54
CA GLN A 201 -13.20 16.51 -3.14
C GLN A 201 -12.24 17.21 -2.17
N GLU A 202 -11.23 17.94 -2.67
CA GLU A 202 -10.16 18.56 -1.85
C GLU A 202 -9.42 17.56 -0.94
N LEU A 203 -9.57 16.25 -1.20
CA LEU A 203 -8.90 15.17 -0.48
C LEU A 203 -7.43 15.05 -0.90
N SER A 204 -7.12 15.56 -2.08
CA SER A 204 -5.78 15.74 -2.61
C SER A 204 -5.18 17.06 -2.12
N ASN A 205 -5.02 17.24 -0.80
CA ASN A 205 -4.31 18.41 -0.29
C ASN A 205 -2.81 18.40 -0.65
N GLN A 206 -2.22 17.23 -0.98
CA GLN A 206 -0.89 17.12 -1.59
C GLN A 206 -0.78 15.86 -2.46
N ASP A 207 -0.36 16.08 -3.71
CA ASP A 207 0.27 15.14 -4.65
C ASP A 207 -0.58 14.01 -5.27
N ASP A 208 -0.57 14.00 -6.61
CA ASP A 208 -1.11 12.94 -7.47
C ASP A 208 -0.45 11.59 -7.13
N PRO A 209 -1.20 10.56 -6.69
CA PRO A 209 -0.62 9.31 -6.21
C PRO A 209 0.08 8.52 -7.32
N PHE A 210 -0.21 8.80 -8.59
CA PHE A 210 0.43 8.15 -9.72
C PHE A 210 1.75 8.82 -10.11
N GLN A 211 1.90 10.13 -9.85
CA GLN A 211 3.00 10.93 -10.36
C GLN A 211 4.39 10.46 -9.87
N PRO A 212 4.63 10.20 -8.57
CA PRO A 212 5.94 9.74 -8.10
C PRO A 212 6.36 8.40 -8.73
N ILE A 213 5.40 7.52 -9.03
CA ILE A 213 5.66 6.22 -9.65
C ILE A 213 6.04 6.40 -11.13
N LEU A 214 5.32 7.27 -11.85
CA LEU A 214 5.62 7.60 -13.24
C LEU A 214 7.00 8.26 -13.41
N GLU A 215 7.34 9.20 -12.52
CA GLU A 215 8.67 9.81 -12.50
C GLU A 215 9.74 8.75 -12.29
N ARG A 216 9.51 7.81 -11.37
CA ARG A 216 10.44 6.72 -11.13
C ARG A 216 10.61 5.81 -12.34
N TYR A 217 9.53 5.44 -13.04
CA TYR A 217 9.65 4.64 -14.27
C TYR A 217 10.39 5.39 -15.38
N LEU A 218 10.17 6.69 -15.52
CA LEU A 218 10.93 7.49 -16.49
C LEU A 218 12.44 7.47 -16.20
N GLU A 219 12.83 7.63 -14.93
CA GLU A 219 14.25 7.52 -14.53
C GLU A 219 14.82 6.14 -14.84
N GLU A 220 14.06 5.08 -14.55
CA GLU A 220 14.46 3.70 -14.83
C GLU A 220 14.63 3.43 -16.34
N GLU A 221 13.65 3.82 -17.16
CA GLU A 221 13.72 3.64 -18.62
C GLU A 221 14.82 4.51 -19.25
N GLU A 222 15.08 5.69 -18.70
CA GLU A 222 16.22 6.52 -19.12
C GLU A 222 17.54 5.80 -18.85
N GLN A 223 17.75 5.26 -17.65
CA GLN A 223 18.96 4.50 -17.31
C GLN A 223 19.13 3.27 -18.20
N ILE A 224 18.04 2.52 -18.45
CA ILE A 224 18.05 1.37 -19.36
C ILE A 224 18.47 1.81 -20.78
N SER A 225 17.91 2.90 -21.29
CA SER A 225 18.20 3.40 -22.64
C SER A 225 19.66 3.83 -22.84
N GLN A 226 20.36 4.14 -21.74
CA GLN A 226 21.78 4.51 -21.75
C GLN A 226 22.72 3.29 -21.72
N MET A 227 22.22 2.07 -21.44
CA MET A 227 23.09 0.93 -21.07
C MET A 227 23.58 0.00 -22.20
N CYS A 228 23.00 -0.11 -23.43
CA CYS A 228 23.61 -0.89 -24.54
C CYS A 228 22.84 -0.90 -25.90
N ASP A 229 23.57 -1.18 -27.00
CA ASP A 229 23.22 -1.07 -28.44
C ASP A 229 22.24 -2.11 -29.05
N LEU A 230 21.99 -3.29 -28.44
CA LEU A 230 21.19 -4.37 -29.06
C LEU A 230 19.70 -4.37 -28.65
N ASN A 231 19.39 -3.98 -27.41
CA ASN A 231 18.03 -3.83 -26.89
C ASN A 231 17.55 -2.36 -26.93
N TYR A 232 18.37 -1.48 -27.50
CA TYR A 232 18.16 -0.02 -27.58
C TYR A 232 16.82 0.34 -28.22
N ASP A 233 16.49 -0.25 -29.37
CA ASP A 233 15.28 0.13 -30.12
C ASP A 233 13.99 -0.19 -29.35
N MET A 234 13.92 -1.33 -28.64
CA MET A 234 12.69 -1.72 -27.94
C MET A 234 12.47 -0.95 -26.64
N ASN A 235 13.50 -0.79 -25.81
CA ASN A 235 13.40 0.04 -24.61
C ASN A 235 13.25 1.54 -24.93
N GLN A 236 13.88 2.04 -26.01
CA GLN A 236 13.67 3.42 -26.47
C GLN A 236 12.20 3.66 -26.86
N ARG A 237 11.58 2.75 -27.62
CA ARG A 237 10.15 2.85 -27.97
C ARG A 237 9.24 2.83 -26.75
N VAL A 238 9.61 2.12 -25.69
CA VAL A 238 8.87 2.13 -24.42
C VAL A 238 9.03 3.46 -23.72
N ARG A 239 10.26 3.98 -23.63
CA ARG A 239 10.58 5.29 -23.08
C ARG A 239 9.80 6.40 -23.77
N GLU A 240 9.74 6.42 -25.10
CA GLU A 240 8.97 7.40 -25.88
C GLU A 240 7.49 7.43 -25.47
N VAL A 241 6.89 6.26 -25.20
CA VAL A 241 5.51 6.18 -24.69
C VAL A 241 5.44 6.77 -23.28
N PHE A 242 6.37 6.44 -22.39
CA PHE A 242 6.40 7.00 -21.04
C PHE A 242 6.58 8.53 -21.04
N GLU A 243 7.43 9.07 -21.92
CA GLU A 243 7.61 10.52 -22.07
C GLU A 243 6.32 11.20 -22.54
N SER A 244 5.57 10.55 -23.44
CA SER A 244 4.28 11.07 -23.91
C SER A 244 3.19 11.06 -22.82
N ILE A 245 3.30 10.24 -21.76
CA ILE A 245 2.29 10.17 -20.69
C ILE A 245 2.07 11.51 -20.02
N LYS A 246 3.14 12.29 -19.80
CA LYS A 246 3.01 13.62 -19.19
C LYS A 246 2.05 14.51 -19.98
N GLN A 247 2.21 14.54 -21.31
CA GLN A 247 1.33 15.29 -22.19
C GLN A 247 -0.10 14.71 -22.20
N MET A 248 -0.24 13.39 -22.33
CA MET A 248 -1.56 12.74 -22.34
C MET A 248 -2.36 13.00 -21.06
N ARG A 249 -1.71 12.99 -19.90
CA ARG A 249 -2.36 13.29 -18.61
C ARG A 249 -2.77 14.75 -18.50
N GLN A 250 -1.98 15.67 -19.06
CA GLN A 250 -2.36 17.09 -19.16
C GLN A 250 -3.59 17.26 -20.05
N GLU A 251 -3.61 16.64 -21.22
CA GLU A 251 -4.76 16.64 -22.14
C GLU A 251 -6.01 16.04 -21.48
N ASN A 252 -5.88 14.90 -20.79
CA ASN A 252 -6.97 14.29 -20.02
C ASN A 252 -7.47 15.22 -18.92
N SER A 253 -6.58 15.87 -18.17
CA SER A 253 -6.96 16.82 -17.13
C SER A 253 -7.76 17.99 -17.72
N GLN A 254 -7.32 18.55 -18.85
CA GLN A 254 -8.05 19.63 -19.54
C GLN A 254 -9.43 19.16 -20.02
N LYS A 255 -9.49 17.97 -20.63
CA LYS A 255 -10.74 17.36 -21.10
C LYS A 255 -11.74 17.13 -19.97
N LEU A 256 -11.29 16.58 -18.83
CA LEU A 256 -12.13 16.33 -17.65
C LEU A 256 -12.67 17.64 -17.04
N SER A 257 -11.85 18.69 -17.03
CA SER A 257 -12.29 20.03 -16.61
C SER A 257 -13.30 20.64 -17.59
N GLN A 258 -13.07 20.55 -18.91
CA GLN A 258 -13.99 21.08 -19.93
C GLN A 258 -15.35 20.39 -19.93
N LEU A 259 -15.38 19.09 -19.66
CA LEU A 259 -16.61 18.31 -19.56
C LEU A 259 -17.42 18.62 -18.30
N ASN A 260 -16.90 19.43 -17.37
CA ASN A 260 -17.46 19.63 -16.03
C ASN A 260 -17.82 18.28 -15.37
N GLU A 261 -17.05 17.23 -15.63
CA GLU A 261 -17.39 15.89 -15.20
C GLU A 261 -17.32 15.84 -13.67
N SER A 262 -18.48 15.73 -12.99
CA SER A 262 -18.55 15.45 -11.56
C SER A 262 -18.70 13.96 -11.34
N LEU A 263 -17.68 13.34 -10.75
CA LEU A 263 -17.70 11.91 -10.47
C LEU A 263 -18.41 11.68 -9.14
N SER A 264 -19.57 11.01 -9.20
CA SER A 264 -20.22 10.52 -7.99
C SER A 264 -19.40 9.39 -7.35
N LEU A 265 -19.55 9.23 -6.03
CA LEU A 265 -18.86 8.17 -5.29
C LEU A 265 -19.14 6.76 -5.87
N ASN A 266 -20.37 6.51 -6.34
CA ASN A 266 -20.73 5.25 -6.98
C ASN A 266 -19.96 5.02 -8.29
N GLN A 267 -19.78 6.06 -9.11
CA GLN A 267 -18.98 5.95 -10.34
C GLN A 267 -17.50 5.71 -10.04
N VAL A 268 -16.97 6.30 -8.97
CA VAL A 268 -15.60 6.04 -8.51
C VAL A 268 -15.43 4.59 -8.10
N TYR A 269 -16.35 4.03 -7.31
CA TYR A 269 -16.30 2.62 -6.93
C TYR A 269 -16.51 1.68 -8.11
N GLN A 270 -17.28 2.06 -9.14
CA GLN A 270 -17.35 1.30 -10.39
C GLN A 270 -15.97 1.22 -11.06
N ILE A 271 -15.26 2.36 -11.19
CA ILE A 271 -13.91 2.40 -11.77
C ILE A 271 -12.93 1.56 -10.91
N ILE A 272 -12.97 1.71 -9.59
CA ILE A 272 -12.15 0.93 -8.65
C ILE A 272 -12.41 -0.57 -8.83
N ASN A 273 -13.67 -0.99 -8.87
CA ASN A 273 -14.03 -2.40 -9.02
C ASN A 273 -13.62 -2.96 -10.39
N GLU A 274 -13.78 -2.19 -11.46
CA GLU A 274 -13.26 -2.54 -12.78
C GLU A 274 -11.74 -2.76 -12.74
N PHE A 275 -10.99 -1.90 -12.05
CA PHE A 275 -9.56 -2.07 -11.90
C PHE A 275 -9.17 -3.28 -11.06
N ILE A 276 -9.81 -3.50 -9.92
CA ILE A 276 -9.53 -4.63 -9.02
C ILE A 276 -9.80 -5.98 -9.70
N THR A 277 -10.75 -6.03 -10.64
CA THR A 277 -11.06 -7.25 -11.39
C THR A 277 -10.07 -7.58 -12.50
N ILE A 278 -9.17 -6.65 -12.88
CA ILE A 278 -8.08 -6.95 -13.81
C ILE A 278 -7.16 -8.00 -13.17
N PRO A 279 -6.91 -9.16 -13.81
CA PRO A 279 -6.16 -10.25 -13.19
C PRO A 279 -4.79 -9.84 -12.64
N THR A 280 -4.05 -9.02 -13.38
CA THR A 280 -2.74 -8.50 -12.99
C THR A 280 -2.81 -7.58 -11.77
N VAL A 281 -3.84 -6.73 -11.69
CA VAL A 281 -4.07 -5.84 -10.54
C VAL A 281 -4.46 -6.67 -9.33
N LYS A 282 -5.38 -7.63 -9.50
CA LYS A 282 -5.81 -8.54 -8.43
C LYS A 282 -4.64 -9.29 -7.79
N LYS A 283 -3.78 -9.92 -8.60
CA LYS A 283 -2.57 -10.62 -8.13
C LYS A 283 -1.68 -9.72 -7.25
N GLN A 284 -1.49 -8.47 -7.68
CA GLN A 284 -0.70 -7.48 -6.94
C GLN A 284 -1.39 -7.09 -5.61
N ILE A 285 -2.69 -6.82 -5.63
CA ILE A 285 -3.45 -6.50 -4.42
C ILE A 285 -3.43 -7.65 -3.43
N ASP A 286 -3.61 -8.89 -3.88
CA ASP A 286 -3.57 -10.07 -3.01
C ASP A 286 -2.19 -10.25 -2.36
N SER A 287 -1.12 -9.96 -3.10
CA SER A 287 0.26 -9.95 -2.59
C SER A 287 0.48 -8.83 -1.56
N ILE A 288 -0.01 -7.62 -1.83
CA ILE A 288 0.06 -6.48 -0.89
C ILE A 288 -0.72 -6.79 0.39
N LYS A 289 -1.94 -7.34 0.28
CA LYS A 289 -2.75 -7.76 1.43
C LYS A 289 -2.03 -8.81 2.26
N THR A 290 -1.37 -9.76 1.61
CA THR A 290 -0.56 -10.80 2.29
C THR A 290 0.63 -10.18 3.01
N SER A 291 1.38 -9.29 2.35
CA SER A 291 2.48 -8.52 2.93
C SER A 291 2.06 -7.74 4.18
N ARG A 292 0.96 -6.97 4.10
CA ARG A 292 0.41 -6.22 5.24
C ARG A 292 0.00 -7.13 6.40
N ARG A 293 -0.65 -8.26 6.12
CA ARG A 293 -1.01 -9.25 7.16
C ARG A 293 0.23 -9.82 7.85
N LEU A 294 1.27 -10.18 7.09
CA LEU A 294 2.53 -10.69 7.65
C LEU A 294 3.19 -9.65 8.57
N LYS A 295 3.17 -8.37 8.17
CA LYS A 295 3.71 -7.26 8.98
C LYS A 295 2.90 -7.02 10.25
N MET A 296 1.57 -7.06 10.16
CA MET A 296 0.70 -6.98 11.33
C MET A 296 1.01 -8.09 12.33
N VAL A 297 1.12 -9.35 11.88
CA VAL A 297 1.46 -10.49 12.77
C VAL A 297 2.86 -10.34 13.39
N LYS A 298 3.84 -9.78 12.67
CA LYS A 298 5.18 -9.49 13.22
C LYS A 298 5.16 -8.36 14.27
N GLN A 299 4.25 -7.38 14.12
CA GLN A 299 4.12 -6.22 14.99
C GLN A 299 3.15 -6.44 16.16
N GLU A 300 2.24 -7.41 16.04
CA GLU A 300 1.53 -7.95 17.18
C GLU A 300 2.58 -8.48 18.15
N CYS A 301 2.84 -7.72 19.22
CA CYS A 301 3.59 -8.19 20.36
C CYS A 301 2.98 -9.52 20.77
N ILE A 302 3.65 -10.62 20.43
CA ILE A 302 3.50 -11.87 21.16
C ILE A 302 3.87 -11.46 22.58
N ILE A 303 2.89 -11.18 23.43
CA ILE A 303 3.10 -11.23 24.87
C ILE A 303 3.47 -12.69 25.09
N PRO A 304 4.75 -13.03 25.36
CA PRO A 304 5.11 -14.41 25.58
C PRO A 304 4.20 -14.93 26.69
N LYS A 305 3.62 -16.12 26.52
CA LYS A 305 2.86 -16.77 27.60
C LYS A 305 3.67 -16.78 28.91
N ASP A 306 4.98 -16.87 28.79
CA ASP A 306 5.94 -16.84 29.89
C ASP A 306 6.11 -15.44 30.52
N SER A 307 5.85 -14.35 29.79
CA SER A 307 5.84 -12.99 30.34
C SER A 307 4.57 -12.66 31.11
N ILE A 308 3.43 -13.31 30.78
CA ILE A 308 2.22 -13.23 31.60
C ILE A 308 2.47 -13.92 32.95
N ASN A 309 3.19 -15.06 32.95
CA ASN A 309 3.57 -15.74 34.18
C ASN A 309 4.68 -15.01 34.96
N ASN A 310 5.63 -14.36 34.30
CA ASN A 310 6.71 -13.63 34.98
C ASN A 310 6.27 -12.28 35.58
N ILE A 311 5.23 -11.63 35.03
CA ILE A 311 4.61 -10.45 35.68
C ILE A 311 3.83 -10.88 36.95
N ILE A 312 3.31 -12.10 36.98
CA ILE A 312 2.68 -12.70 38.17
C ILE A 312 3.73 -13.13 39.22
N PHE A 313 4.95 -13.51 38.81
CA PHE A 313 5.98 -14.01 39.75
C PHE A 313 6.98 -12.96 40.24
N ALA A 314 7.31 -11.91 39.47
CA ALA A 314 8.25 -10.87 39.92
C ALA A 314 7.68 -10.03 41.08
N SER A 315 6.36 -9.85 41.15
CA SER A 315 5.69 -9.17 42.26
C SER A 315 5.53 -10.02 43.53
N PHE A 316 5.82 -11.32 43.46
CA PHE A 316 5.70 -12.24 44.59
C PHE A 316 7.03 -12.55 45.29
N ILE A 317 8.17 -12.39 44.62
CA ILE A 317 9.49 -12.75 45.19
C ILE A 317 10.15 -11.60 45.96
N ASP A 318 9.91 -10.33 45.60
CA ASP A 318 10.45 -9.18 46.33
C ASP A 318 9.68 -8.82 47.61
N SER A 319 8.60 -9.54 47.93
CA SER A 319 7.88 -9.38 49.21
C SER A 319 8.29 -10.38 50.29
N HIS A 320 9.20 -11.33 50.01
CA HIS A 320 9.62 -12.38 50.95
C HIS A 320 11.16 -12.60 51.01
N ARG A 321 11.96 -11.52 50.93
CA ARG A 321 13.36 -11.55 51.38
C ARG A 321 13.68 -10.47 52.39
#